data_AF-A0A2T2WGJ8-F1
#
_entry.id   AF-A0A2T2WGJ8-F1
#
_cell.length_a   1.000
_cell.length_b   1.000
_cell.length_c   1.000
_cell.angle_alpha   90.00
_cell.angle_beta   90.00
_cell.angle_gamma   90.00
#
_symmetry.space_group_name_H-M   'P 1'
#
loop_
_entity.id
_entity.type
_entity.pdbx_description
1 polymer ?
#
loop_
_entity_poly.entity_id
_entity_poly.type
_entity_poly.pdbx_seq_one_letter_code
_entity_poly.pdbx_strand_id
1 'polypeptide(L)' 'MFRPVLPKIWRWETPDPEDHWVMVGHLIQEEHGVIVIDPPMTPNLPTDLRVLGGVEAIILTTHDHTRGARYLAEY' A
#
# COMPACT_ATOMS: atom_id res chain seq x y z
N MET A 1 6.13 7.46 3.71
CA MET A 1 6.81 8.01 2.52
C MET A 1 7.26 6.84 1.65
N PHE A 2 6.96 6.87 0.34
CA PHE A 2 7.38 5.84 -0.59
C PHE A 2 8.89 5.88 -0.84
N ARG A 3 9.51 4.71 -0.84
CA ARG A 3 10.92 4.48 -1.14
C ARG A 3 11.01 3.61 -2.39
N PRO A 4 11.76 4.02 -3.44
CA PRO A 4 11.90 3.22 -4.64
C PRO A 4 12.65 1.93 -4.33
N VAL A 5 12.19 0.82 -4.91
CA VAL A 5 12.86 -0.49 -4.88
C VAL A 5 13.45 -0.78 -6.26
N LEU A 6 12.66 -0.57 -7.32
CA LEU A 6 13.00 -0.71 -8.73
C LEU A 6 12.19 0.31 -9.55
N PRO A 7 12.48 0.51 -10.85
CA PRO A 7 11.61 1.30 -11.70
C PRO A 7 10.16 0.82 -11.59
N LYS A 8 9.24 1.75 -11.32
CA LYS A 8 7.82 1.47 -11.11
C LYS A 8 7.47 0.61 -9.88
N ILE A 9 8.41 0.39 -8.96
CA ILE A 9 8.17 -0.39 -7.74
C ILE A 9 8.65 0.40 -6.53
N TRP A 10 7.77 0.56 -5.54
CA TRP A 10 8.07 1.26 -4.30
C TRP A 10 7.62 0.45 -3.10
N ARG A 11 8.22 0.76 -1.96
CA ARG A 11 7.79 0.28 -0.66
C ARG A 11 7.54 1.44 0.29
N TRP A 12 6.73 1.21 1.31
CA TRP A 12 6.67 2.09 2.47
C TRP A 12 6.54 1.26 3.74
N GLU A 13 6.83 1.93 4.84
CA GLU A 13 6.87 1.35 6.18
C GLU A 13 5.97 2.20 7.08
N THR A 14 5.24 1.53 7.98
CA THR A 14 4.59 2.19 9.11
C THR A 14 4.82 1.34 10.37
N PRO A 15 5.08 1.95 11.54
CA PRO A 15 5.09 1.21 12.79
C PRO A 15 3.75 0.52 13.01
N ASP A 16 3.78 -0.71 13.48
CA ASP A 16 2.57 -1.35 14.00
C ASP A 16 2.17 -0.68 15.32
N PRO A 17 0.88 -0.32 15.50
CA PRO A 17 0.42 0.35 16.71
C PRO A 17 0.27 -0.59 17.92
N GLU A 18 0.14 -1.91 17.69
CA GLU A 18 -0.10 -2.91 18.72
C GLU A 18 1.18 -3.66 19.08
N ASP A 19 1.99 -3.97 18.07
CA ASP A 19 3.20 -4.76 18.21
C ASP A 19 4.46 -3.94 17.90
N HIS A 20 5.61 -4.30 18.48
CA HIS A 20 6.88 -3.58 18.29
C HIS A 20 7.59 -3.93 16.97
N TRP A 21 6.87 -3.99 15.85
CA TRP A 21 7.40 -4.30 14.52
C TRP A 21 6.98 -3.27 13.47
N VAL A 22 7.66 -3.31 12.32
CA VAL A 22 7.42 -2.40 11.20
C VAL A 22 6.63 -3.15 10.14
N MET A 23 5.44 -2.64 9.82
CA MET A 23 4.65 -3.14 8.69
C MET A 23 5.18 -2.55 7.40
N VAL A 24 5.27 -3.38 6.36
CA VAL A 24 5.79 -2.98 5.04
C VAL A 24 4.72 -3.22 3.99
N GLY A 25 4.46 -2.20 3.18
CA GLY A 25 3.63 -2.30 1.98
C GLY A 25 4.47 -2.09 0.74
N HIS A 26 4.00 -2.62 -0.38
CA HIS A 26 4.59 -2.39 -1.69
C HIS A 26 3.54 -1.91 -2.68
N LEU A 27 3.97 -1.16 -3.69
CA LEU A 27 3.14 -0.81 -4.82
C LEU A 27 3.92 -0.93 -6.13
N ILE A 28 3.20 -1.31 -7.17
CA ILE A 28 3.65 -1.39 -8.56
C ILE A 28 2.83 -0.36 -9.35
N GLN A 29 3.50 0.57 -10.03
CA GLN A 29 2.85 1.58 -10.86
C GLN A 29 2.62 1.04 -12.28
N GLU A 30 1.37 1.03 -12.68
CA GLU A 30 0.91 0.73 -14.03
C GLU A 30 0.53 2.02 -14.77
N GLU A 31 0.13 1.90 -16.03
CA GLU A 31 -0.21 3.04 -16.90
C GLU A 31 -1.40 3.86 -16.37
N HIS A 32 -2.37 3.21 -15.72
CA HIS A 32 -3.64 3.81 -15.31
C HIS A 32 -3.94 3.72 -13.81
N GLY A 33 -3.01 3.21 -13.01
CA GLY A 33 -3.22 3.01 -11.58
C GLY A 33 -2.08 2.25 -10.93
N VAL A 34 -2.35 1.70 -9.76
CA VAL A 34 -1.36 0.94 -9.00
C VAL A 34 -1.91 -0.39 -8.48
N ILE A 35 -1.04 -1.39 -8.48
CA ILE A 35 -1.25 -2.64 -7.75
C ILE A 35 -0.60 -2.49 -6.38
N VAL A 36 -1.36 -2.76 -5.34
CA VAL A 36 -0.94 -2.57 -3.94
C VAL A 36 -0.79 -3.93 -3.26
N ILE A 37 0.30 -4.12 -2.51
CA ILE A 37 0.61 -5.40 -1.84
C ILE A 37 0.73 -5.14 -0.34
N ASP A 38 -0.04 -5.89 0.44
CA ASP A 38 -0.09 -5.87 1.91
C ASP A 38 -0.11 -4.46 2.53
N PRO A 39 -1.00 -3.55 2.11
CA PRO A 39 -0.88 -2.13 2.46
C PRO A 39 -1.04 -1.87 3.97
N PRO A 40 0.01 -1.38 4.66
CA PRO A 40 -0.20 -0.69 5.92
C PRO A 40 -0.82 0.69 5.67
N MET A 41 -1.82 1.05 6.47
CA MET A 41 -2.43 2.39 6.39
C MET A 41 -1.48 3.47 6.88
N THR A 42 -1.44 4.57 6.14
CA THR A 42 -0.91 5.85 6.62
C THR A 42 -1.91 6.95 6.25
N PRO A 43 -1.96 8.09 6.98
CA PRO A 43 -2.97 9.11 6.78
C PRO A 43 -3.09 9.62 5.33
N ASN A 44 -1.97 9.72 4.62
CA ASN A 44 -1.95 10.26 3.26
C ASN A 44 -2.11 9.20 2.15
N LEU A 45 -2.10 7.91 2.50
CA LEU A 45 -2.10 6.82 1.53
C LEU A 45 -3.26 6.91 0.52
N PRO A 46 -4.53 7.15 0.90
CA PRO A 46 -5.62 7.25 -0.07
C PRO A 46 -5.43 8.38 -1.08
N THR A 47 -4.96 9.54 -0.62
CA THR A 47 -4.67 10.69 -1.49
C THR A 47 -3.50 10.39 -2.42
N ASP A 48 -2.43 9.80 -1.90
CA ASP A 48 -1.26 9.44 -2.68
C ASP A 48 -1.63 8.43 -3.78
N LEU A 49 -2.39 7.38 -3.45
CA LEU A 49 -2.84 6.37 -4.43
C LEU A 49 -3.75 6.98 -5.50
N ARG A 50 -4.61 7.94 -5.15
CA ARG A 50 -5.45 8.67 -6.12
C ARG A 50 -4.61 9.50 -7.10
N VAL A 51 -3.55 10.17 -6.63
CA VAL A 51 -2.61 10.90 -7.50
C VAL A 51 -1.89 9.96 -8.48
N LEU A 52 -1.69 8.71 -8.08
CA LEU A 52 -1.06 7.66 -8.90
C LEU A 52 -2.03 6.94 -9.86
N GLY A 53 -3.27 7.42 -9.99
CA GLY A 53 -4.29 6.86 -10.89
C GLY A 53 -5.33 5.97 -10.20
N GLY A 54 -5.25 5.77 -8.89
CA GLY A 54 -6.15 4.91 -8.13
C GLY A 54 -5.64 3.47 -7.99
N VAL A 55 -6.37 2.66 -7.22
CA VAL A 55 -6.00 1.27 -6.94
C VAL A 55 -6.66 0.35 -7.96
N GLU A 56 -5.86 -0.35 -8.75
CA GLU A 56 -6.36 -1.35 -9.70
C GLU A 56 -6.62 -2.69 -9.00
N ALA A 57 -5.71 -3.09 -8.12
CA ALA A 57 -5.79 -4.34 -7.38
C ALA A 57 -5.09 -4.25 -6.03
N ILE A 58 -5.55 -5.08 -5.08
CA ILE A 58 -4.90 -5.29 -3.79
C ILE A 58 -4.57 -6.77 -3.65
N ILE A 59 -3.30 -7.07 -3.40
CA ILE A 59 -2.79 -8.42 -3.17
C ILE A 59 -2.48 -8.55 -1.68
N LEU A 60 -3.02 -9.61 -1.08
CA LEU A 60 -2.73 -10.00 0.30
C LEU A 60 -1.92 -11.28 0.28
N THR A 61 -0.73 -11.27 0.87
CA THR A 61 0.13 -12.46 0.92
C THR A 61 -0.32 -13.45 1.99
N THR A 62 -1.04 -12.98 3.00
CA THR A 62 -1.64 -13.79 4.07
C THR A 62 -2.99 -13.22 4.48
N HIS A 63 -3.80 -14.03 5.15
CA HIS A 63 -5.09 -13.59 5.70
C HIS A 63 -4.98 -12.46 6.75
N ASP A 64 -3.85 -12.35 7.45
CA ASP A 64 -3.63 -11.36 8.51
C ASP A 64 -3.26 -9.98 7.96
N HIS A 65 -2.86 -9.88 6.69
CA HIS A 65 -2.45 -8.63 6.06
C HIS A 65 -3.62 -7.76 5.57
N THR A 66 -4.86 -8.06 5.96
CA THR A 66 -6.06 -7.33 5.53
C THR A 66 -6.04 -5.83 5.88
N ARG A 67 -5.33 -5.42 6.94
CA ARG A 67 -4.87 -4.06 7.29
C ARG A 67 -5.57 -2.91 6.52
N GLY A 68 -4.83 -2.22 5.65
CA GLY A 68 -5.33 -1.10 4.86
C GLY A 68 -6.22 -1.49 3.70
N ALA A 69 -6.20 -2.76 3.29
CA ALA A 69 -7.04 -3.23 2.19
C ALA A 69 -8.52 -3.02 2.47
N ARG A 70 -8.95 -3.14 3.74
CA ARG A 70 -10.34 -2.88 4.15
C ARG A 70 -10.82 -1.47 3.85
N TYR A 71 -9.94 -0.47 3.94
CA TYR A 71 -10.28 0.93 3.72
C TYR A 71 -10.05 1.36 2.27
N LEU A 72 -9.13 0.69 1.57
CA LEU A 72 -8.77 1.02 0.19
C LEU A 72 -9.73 0.42 -0.83
N ALA A 73 -10.45 -0.66 -0.50
CA ALA A 73 -11.43 -1.28 -1.39
C ALA A 73 -12.64 -0.38 -1.70
N GLU A 74 -12.83 0.72 -0.97
CA GLU A 74 -13.92 1.68 -1.15
C GLU A 74 -13.55 2.88 -2.03
N TYR A 75 -12.30 2.96 -2.52
CA TYR A 75 -11.74 4.07 -3.30
C TYR A 75 -11.39 3.69 -4.73
#